data_AF-U3TX81-F1
#
_entry.id   AF-U3TX81-F1
#
_cell.length_a   1.000
_cell.length_b   1.000
_cell.length_c   1.000
_cell.angle_alpha   90.00
_cell.angle_beta   90.00
_cell.angle_gamma   90.00
#
_symmetry.space_group_name_H-M   'P 1'
#
loop_
_entity.id
_entity.type
_entity.pdbx_description
1 polymer ?
#
loop_
_entity_poly.entity_id
_entity_poly.type
_entity_poly.pdbx_seq_one_letter_code
_entity_poly.pdbx_strand_id
1 'polypeptide(L)'
;MRAVLLLAMVLLLSACQSTLEARNGYWVDSAHPAQGARPRIKVVVIHYTAEDFPSSLATLTDRNVSAHYLILQQPPQKNGAGVIWQLVAENQLAWHAGPELLARRNAH
;
A
#
# COMPACT_ATOMS: atom_id res chain seq x y z
N MET A 1 -1.57 9.56 45.05
CA MET A 1 -0.38 10.43 44.88
C MET A 1 0.76 9.73 44.12
N ARG A 2 1.25 8.56 44.56
CA ARG A 2 2.31 7.80 43.85
C ARG A 2 1.97 7.43 42.40
N ALA A 3 0.74 6.97 42.14
CA ALA A 3 0.30 6.63 40.78
C ALA A 3 0.22 7.85 39.84
N VAL A 4 -0.11 9.02 40.37
CA VAL A 4 -0.16 10.29 39.60
C VAL A 4 1.25 10.75 39.24
N LEU A 5 2.20 10.62 40.18
CA LEU A 5 3.62 10.88 39.94
C LEU A 5 4.23 9.94 38.90
N LEU A 6 3.89 8.65 38.94
CA LEU A 6 4.34 7.68 37.95
C LEU A 6 3.75 7.95 36.56
N LEU A 7 2.47 8.34 36.48
CA LEU A 7 1.82 8.70 35.21
C LEU A 7 2.42 9.99 34.61
N ALA A 8 2.70 10.99 35.45
CA ALA A 8 3.36 12.23 35.02
C ALA A 8 4.79 11.97 34.51
N MET A 9 5.52 11.05 35.15
CA MET A 9 6.87 10.68 34.72
C MET A 9 6.87 9.94 33.38
N VAL A 10 5.91 9.04 33.13
CA VAL A 10 5.77 8.37 31.81
C VAL A 10 5.45 9.37 30.69
N LEU A 11 4.62 10.39 30.97
CA LEU A 11 4.31 11.43 29.99
C LEU A 11 5.53 12.27 29.61
N LEU A 12 6.42 12.56 30.57
CA LEU A 12 7.63 13.37 30.36
C LEU A 12 8.68 12.70 29.45
N LEU A 13 8.70 11.37 29.32
CA LEU A 13 9.66 10.66 28.46
C LEU A 13 9.28 10.67 26.96
N SER A 14 8.08 11.11 26.59
CA SER A 14 7.59 11.03 25.20
C SER A 14 7.96 12.22 24.28
N ALA A 15 8.68 13.22 24.80
CA ALA A 15 8.82 14.52 24.13
C ALA A 15 10.05 14.68 23.20
N CYS A 16 10.98 13.72 23.16
CA CYS A 16 12.17 13.81 22.28
C CYS A 16 11.97 12.97 21.01
N GLN A 17 11.30 13.53 19.99
CA GLN A 17 11.39 13.00 18.63
C GLN A 17 12.54 13.73 17.90
N SER A 18 13.67 13.04 17.72
CA SER A 18 14.78 13.55 16.89
C SER A 18 14.38 13.52 15.43
N THR A 19 14.45 14.68 14.75
CA THR A 19 14.17 14.79 13.31
C THR A 19 15.36 14.37 12.44
N LEU A 20 16.54 14.19 13.04
CA LEU A 20 17.75 13.78 12.35
C LEU A 20 17.94 12.25 12.49
N GLU A 21 17.83 11.55 11.37
CA GLU A 21 17.94 10.10 11.27
C GLU A 21 19.27 9.71 10.61
N ALA A 22 20.08 8.86 11.26
CA ALA A 22 21.26 8.28 10.62
C ALA A 22 20.84 7.17 9.66
N ARG A 23 21.34 7.22 8.42
CA ARG A 23 21.20 6.17 7.41
C ARG A 23 22.57 5.69 6.97
N ASN A 24 22.60 4.61 6.20
CA ASN A 24 23.85 4.04 5.72
C ASN A 24 24.61 5.06 4.83
N GLY A 25 25.62 5.70 5.41
CA GLY A 25 26.49 6.68 4.76
C GLY A 25 26.02 8.15 4.77
N TYR A 26 24.89 8.49 5.40
CA TYR A 26 24.37 9.86 5.43
C TYR A 26 23.36 10.11 6.55
N TRP A 27 22.99 11.37 6.77
CA TRP A 27 21.95 11.77 7.72
C TRP A 27 20.75 12.39 6.99
N VAL A 28 19.54 12.14 7.48
CA VAL A 28 18.29 12.70 6.95
C VAL A 28 17.68 13.61 7.99
N ASP A 29 17.44 14.88 7.62
CA ASP A 29 16.63 15.80 8.43
C ASP A 29 15.19 15.80 7.92
N SER A 30 14.26 15.39 8.79
CA SER A 30 12.82 15.39 8.53
C SER A 30 12.07 16.52 9.25
N ALA A 31 12.76 17.57 9.75
CA ALA A 31 12.15 18.68 10.49
C ALA A 31 11.16 19.53 9.66
N HIS A 32 11.30 19.52 8.34
CA HIS A 32 10.54 20.38 7.44
C HIS A 32 9.78 19.57 6.38
N PRO A 33 8.75 18.79 6.77
CA PRO A 33 7.97 18.03 5.80
C PRO A 33 7.21 18.98 4.86
N ALA A 34 7.24 18.68 3.56
CA ALA A 34 6.53 19.47 2.57
C ALA A 34 5.01 19.27 2.69
N GLN A 35 4.24 20.37 2.63
CA GLN A 35 2.78 20.33 2.61
C GLN A 35 2.22 19.74 1.31
N GLY A 36 2.98 19.84 0.21
CA GLY A 36 2.63 19.30 -1.11
C GLY A 36 2.81 17.78 -1.23
N ALA A 37 2.39 17.01 -0.24
CA ALA A 37 2.46 15.55 -0.24
C ALA A 37 1.07 14.93 -0.36
N ARG A 38 0.95 13.85 -1.13
CA ARG A 38 -0.31 13.12 -1.34
C ARG A 38 -0.06 11.63 -1.51
N PRO A 39 -1.02 10.75 -1.20
CA PRO A 39 -0.89 9.32 -1.45
C PRO A 39 -0.49 9.01 -2.89
N ARG A 40 0.31 7.96 -3.08
CA ARG A 40 0.79 7.54 -4.41
C ARG A 40 -0.33 6.91 -5.25
N ILE A 41 -1.28 6.21 -4.60
CA ILE A 41 -2.44 5.60 -5.24
C ILE A 41 -3.53 6.68 -5.40
N LYS A 42 -4.01 6.89 -6.62
CA LYS A 42 -5.00 7.92 -6.96
C LYS A 42 -6.19 7.42 -7.77
N VAL A 43 -6.07 6.22 -8.34
CA VAL A 43 -7.00 5.66 -9.32
C VAL A 43 -7.16 4.18 -9.03
N VAL A 44 -8.38 3.69 -9.17
CA VAL A 44 -8.72 2.27 -9.20
C VAL A 44 -9.15 1.92 -10.62
N VAL A 45 -8.55 0.87 -11.19
CA VAL A 45 -8.90 0.37 -12.53
C VAL A 45 -9.51 -1.00 -12.38
N ILE A 46 -10.67 -1.22 -12.98
CA ILE A 46 -11.39 -2.49 -12.91
C ILE A 46 -11.24 -3.20 -14.27
N HIS A 47 -10.79 -4.45 -14.22
CA HIS A 47 -10.68 -5.34 -15.37
C HIS A 47 -11.49 -6.61 -15.12
N TYR A 48 -12.01 -7.22 -16.19
CA TYR A 48 -12.52 -8.59 -16.14
C TYR A 48 -11.45 -9.54 -16.66
N THR A 49 -11.38 -10.76 -16.12
CA THR A 49 -10.57 -11.83 -16.68
C THR A 49 -11.37 -12.54 -17.76
N ALA A 50 -10.72 -12.89 -18.87
CA ALA A 50 -11.36 -13.64 -19.97
C ALA A 50 -11.26 -15.18 -19.80
N GLU A 51 -10.65 -15.63 -18.70
CA GLU A 51 -10.33 -17.03 -18.43
C GLU A 51 -10.94 -17.49 -17.10
N ASP A 52 -10.87 -18.80 -16.83
CA ASP A 52 -11.23 -19.38 -15.54
C ASP A 52 -10.25 -18.96 -14.42
N PHE A 53 -10.61 -19.29 -13.17
CA PHE A 53 -9.81 -18.88 -12.02
C PHE A 53 -8.38 -19.45 -12.03
N PRO A 54 -8.16 -20.77 -12.22
CA PRO A 54 -6.79 -21.32 -12.26
C PRO A 54 -5.91 -20.66 -13.32
N SER A 55 -6.43 -20.44 -14.52
CA SER A 55 -5.70 -19.83 -15.64
C SER A 55 -5.43 -18.36 -15.37
N SER A 56 -6.44 -17.62 -14.88
CA SER A 56 -6.28 -16.22 -14.48
C SER A 56 -5.25 -16.03 -13.39
N LEU A 57 -5.25 -16.91 -12.38
CA LEU A 57 -4.29 -16.88 -11.27
C LEU A 57 -2.88 -17.17 -11.78
N ALA A 58 -2.70 -18.19 -12.62
CA ALA A 58 -1.40 -18.50 -13.23
C ALA A 58 -0.87 -17.31 -14.04
N THR A 59 -1.69 -16.73 -14.91
CA THR A 59 -1.33 -15.58 -15.75
C THR A 59 -0.95 -14.35 -14.91
N LEU A 60 -1.75 -14.01 -13.89
CA LEU A 60 -1.53 -12.81 -13.06
C LEU A 60 -0.42 -12.96 -12.00
N THR A 61 0.11 -14.17 -11.83
CA THR A 61 1.26 -14.46 -10.96
C THR A 61 2.55 -14.72 -11.75
N ASP A 62 2.48 -14.73 -13.09
CA ASP A 62 3.64 -14.80 -13.96
C ASP A 62 4.32 -13.43 -14.13
N ARG A 63 5.38 -13.37 -14.94
CA ARG A 63 6.28 -12.21 -15.05
C ARG A 63 5.74 -11.07 -15.92
N ASN A 64 4.74 -11.31 -16.76
CA ASN A 64 4.39 -10.37 -17.83
C ASN A 64 3.25 -9.41 -17.45
N VAL A 65 2.31 -9.85 -16.61
CA VAL A 65 1.11 -9.09 -16.23
C VAL A 65 0.75 -9.42 -14.79
N SER A 66 0.28 -8.43 -14.04
CA SER A 66 -0.15 -8.63 -12.65
C SER A 66 -1.20 -7.61 -12.24
N ALA A 67 -2.02 -7.96 -11.24
CA ALA A 67 -3.03 -7.08 -10.65
C ALA A 67 -2.89 -7.08 -9.12
N HIS A 68 -3.36 -6.03 -8.43
CA HIS A 68 -3.35 -6.02 -6.97
C HIS A 68 -4.31 -7.06 -6.40
N TYR A 69 -5.49 -7.22 -7.00
CA TYR A 69 -6.56 -8.09 -6.52
C TYR A 69 -7.16 -8.93 -7.64
N LEU A 70 -7.47 -10.19 -7.34
CA LEU A 70 -8.26 -11.09 -8.18
C LEU A 70 -9.52 -11.51 -7.40
N ILE A 71 -10.68 -11.25 -8.00
CA ILE A 71 -12.00 -11.53 -7.41
C ILE A 71 -12.70 -12.55 -8.30
N LEU A 72 -13.15 -13.66 -7.70
CA LEU A 72 -13.91 -14.69 -8.40
C LEU A 72 -15.37 -14.25 -8.55
N GLN A 73 -16.03 -14.76 -9.60
CA GLN A 73 -17.47 -14.56 -9.77
C GLN A 73 -18.27 -15.10 -8.57
N GLN A 74 -17.84 -16.23 -8.00
CA GLN A 74 -18.39 -16.82 -6.79
C GLN A 74 -17.26 -17.07 -5.78
N PRO A 75 -16.90 -16.07 -4.97
CA PRO A 75 -15.82 -16.22 -3.99
C PRO A 75 -16.18 -17.27 -2.93
N PRO A 76 -15.24 -18.19 -2.59
CA PRO A 76 -15.38 -19.04 -1.41
C PRO A 76 -15.65 -18.19 -0.17
N GLN A 77 -16.56 -18.65 0.68
CA GLN A 77 -16.93 -17.92 1.89
C GLN A 77 -16.08 -18.38 3.07
N LYS A 78 -15.55 -17.42 3.82
CA LYS A 78 -14.89 -17.63 5.11
C LYS A 78 -15.54 -16.70 6.13
N ASN A 79 -16.18 -17.28 7.15
CA ASN A 79 -16.88 -16.53 8.20
C ASN A 79 -17.95 -15.54 7.65
N GLY A 80 -18.65 -15.93 6.58
CA GLY A 80 -19.68 -15.08 5.95
C GLY A 80 -19.14 -13.96 5.04
N ALA A 81 -17.82 -13.94 4.77
CA ALA A 81 -17.21 -13.01 3.83
C ALA A 81 -16.54 -13.76 2.66
N GLY A 82 -16.62 -13.18 1.46
CA GLY A 82 -15.95 -13.72 0.27
C GLY A 82 -14.43 -13.55 0.35
N VAL A 83 -13.69 -14.61 0.02
CA VAL A 83 -12.23 -14.58 -0.06
C VAL A 83 -11.79 -13.88 -1.36
N ILE A 84 -10.91 -12.90 -1.23
CA ILE A 84 -10.28 -12.17 -2.35
C ILE A 84 -8.79 -12.47 -2.33
N TRP A 85 -8.18 -12.64 -3.50
CA TRP A 85 -6.75 -12.90 -3.63
C TRP A 85 -6.02 -11.59 -3.86
N GLN A 86 -5.16 -11.20 -2.92
CA GLN A 86 -4.21 -10.11 -3.10
C GLN A 86 -2.91 -10.68 -3.68
N LEU A 87 -2.56 -10.27 -4.90
CA LEU A 87 -1.38 -10.80 -5.61
C LEU A 87 -0.18 -9.86 -5.50
N VAL A 88 -0.42 -8.55 -5.39
CA VAL A 88 0.62 -7.52 -5.24
C VAL A 88 0.23 -6.58 -4.10
N ALA A 89 1.20 -6.23 -3.25
CA ALA A 89 0.98 -5.26 -2.17
C ALA A 89 0.63 -3.87 -2.74
N GLU A 90 -0.28 -3.13 -2.11
CA GLU A 90 -0.75 -1.83 -2.64
C GLU A 90 0.36 -0.76 -2.73
N ASN A 91 1.39 -0.88 -1.90
CA ASN A 91 2.57 -0.01 -1.95
C ASN A 91 3.52 -0.35 -3.12
N GLN A 92 3.26 -1.43 -3.85
CA GLN A 92 3.98 -1.86 -5.04
C GLN A 92 3.15 -1.63 -6.31
N LEU A 93 3.85 -1.51 -7.44
CA LEU A 93 3.22 -1.37 -8.75
C LEU A 93 2.88 -2.75 -9.31
N ALA A 94 1.60 -2.99 -9.61
CA ALA A 94 1.16 -4.11 -10.43
C ALA A 94 1.12 -3.71 -11.92
N TRP A 95 1.40 -4.65 -12.82
CA TRP A 95 1.48 -4.41 -14.26
C TRP A 95 0.16 -4.78 -14.95
N HIS A 96 -0.90 -4.00 -14.72
CA HIS A 96 -2.24 -4.24 -15.29
C HIS A 96 -2.70 -3.16 -16.30
N ALA A 97 -2.15 -1.95 -16.22
CA ALA A 97 -2.77 -0.77 -16.83
C ALA A 97 -2.31 -0.43 -18.26
N GLY A 98 -1.37 -1.18 -18.83
CA GLY A 98 -0.77 -0.87 -20.13
C GLY A 98 -0.11 0.53 -20.22
N PRO A 99 0.53 0.87 -21.35
CA PRO A 99 1.20 2.17 -21.53
C PRO A 99 0.24 3.35 -21.57
N GLU A 100 -0.98 3.15 -22.07
CA GLU A 100 -1.92 4.23 -22.38
C GLU A 100 -2.51 4.91 -21.13
N LEU A 101 -2.80 4.15 -20.07
CA LEU A 101 -3.27 4.73 -18.81
C LEU A 101 -2.17 5.58 -18.15
N LEU A 102 -0.92 5.14 -18.26
CA LEU A 102 0.23 5.86 -17.70
C LEU A 102 0.43 7.20 -18.41
N ALA A 103 0.23 7.26 -19.72
CA ALA A 103 0.33 8.50 -20.51
C ALA A 103 -0.74 9.53 -20.12
N ARG A 104 -1.99 9.09 -19.90
CA ARG A 104 -3.09 9.98 -19.48
C ARG A 104 -2.91 10.57 -18.08
N ARG A 105 -2.13 9.92 -17.22
CA ARG A 105 -1.90 10.36 -15.83
C ARG A 105 -0.98 11.58 -15.71
N ASN A 106 -0.22 11.90 -16.76
CA ASN A 106 0.75 13.01 -16.79
C ASN A 106 0.22 14.25 -17.51
N ALA A 107 -1.04 14.25 -17.96
CA ALA A 107 -1.64 15.33 -18.75
C ALA A 107 -2.27 16.46 -17.92
N HIS A 108 -1.87 16.62 -16.66
CA HIS A 108 -2.43 17.61 -15.72
C HIS A 108 -1.35 18.39 -15.00
#